data_AF-A0A8U1BZV4-F1
#
_entry.id   AF-A0A8U1BZV4-F1
#
_cell.length_a   1.000
_cell.length_b   1.000
_cell.length_c   1.000
_cell.angle_alpha   90.00
_cell.angle_beta   90.00
_cell.angle_gamma   90.00
#
_symmetry.space_group_name_H-M   'P 1'
#
loop_
_entity.id
_entity.type
_entity.pdbx_description
1 polymer ?
#
loop_
_entity_poly.entity_id
_entity_poly.type
_entity_poly.pdbx_seq_one_letter_code
_entity_poly.pdbx_strand_id
1 'polypeptide(L)'
;MGGYSESTMHEDQARKELEMFVEANRMRSLLRPYVKFVVLWISGWLKYALERVWRIPFSVPHTWVTSPGNSGEGLYDRVSKEWLTNEMYRTYHHGDESGTMVTVQTSTHAFHVNLGRLTDCSEYFRALSQSSMRETTESLIVLDHIPSSVFHSLLEFCFRNDFCVPQEELGEHIQVGSYLLAEAFVSQCLLALSGVLTSDTCLSYLALARDICCTELETTVFCYLSRHLLELPHLTRCLPAEDRAELARLRWQGDLRLCCVRKENLTSWNDLETEAARHLFTLDGSEVTGDWRPITELPFMADKWCFTTVVLLNYLYLIGGYRQRAKRGWEFKMASFRYNPFTNTWVSTAPLIKHRRHFSAVSCDGSIYAVGGWYLDSLVTPDSSTALYTAVERYHPWDNTWTFVSSLPLTDLQFTMSLSHDLPLATSLGSRLYVLGNIQRTGEKLLLQYDTRQASTSWVPQTGCL
;
A
#
# COMPACT_ATOMS: atom_id res chain seq x y z
N MET A 1 66.54 34.39 19.09
CA MET A 1 66.08 33.09 18.52
C MET A 1 64.57 33.07 18.55
N GLY A 2 63.91 33.47 17.46
CA GLY A 2 62.44 33.63 17.45
C GLY A 2 61.90 34.00 16.07
N GLY A 3 62.39 33.34 15.02
CA GLY A 3 62.01 33.65 13.63
C GLY A 3 61.66 32.42 12.78
N TYR A 4 61.46 31.25 13.41
CA TYR A 4 61.15 29.99 12.70
C TYR A 4 59.75 29.42 12.99
N SER A 5 58.96 30.06 13.87
CA SER A 5 57.63 29.54 14.27
C SER A 5 56.45 30.16 13.52
N GLU A 6 56.59 31.35 12.93
CA GLU A 6 55.47 31.99 12.20
C GLU A 6 55.34 31.49 10.75
N SER A 7 56.45 31.12 10.09
CA SER A 7 56.38 30.62 8.70
C SER A 7 55.81 29.21 8.60
N THR A 8 56.12 28.35 9.57
CA THR A 8 55.62 26.97 9.65
C THR A 8 54.12 26.91 9.98
N MET A 9 53.63 27.84 10.80
CA MET A 9 52.19 27.92 11.13
C MET A 9 51.35 28.41 9.95
N HIS A 10 51.89 29.33 9.12
CA HIS A 10 51.22 29.81 7.91
C HIS A 10 51.18 28.75 6.79
N GLU A 11 52.22 27.92 6.66
CA GLU A 11 52.24 26.81 5.71
C GLU A 11 51.25 25.68 6.10
N ASP A 12 51.14 25.34 7.38
CA ASP A 12 50.19 24.32 7.85
C ASP A 12 48.71 24.76 7.71
N GLN A 13 48.44 26.06 7.88
CA GLN A 13 47.10 26.61 7.68
C GLN A 13 46.70 26.58 6.19
N ALA A 14 47.62 26.96 5.29
CA ALA A 14 47.39 26.90 3.85
C ALA A 14 47.19 25.45 3.35
N ARG A 15 47.88 24.48 3.97
CA ARG A 15 47.77 23.06 3.63
C ARG A 15 46.41 22.47 4.02
N LYS A 16 45.87 22.84 5.19
CA LYS A 16 44.52 22.45 5.63
C LYS A 16 43.42 23.06 4.76
N GLU A 17 43.58 24.31 4.34
CA GLU A 17 42.63 24.97 3.43
C GLU A 17 42.62 24.31 2.05
N LEU A 18 43.78 23.89 1.55
CA LEU A 18 43.90 23.16 0.29
C LEU A 18 43.28 21.76 0.39
N GLU A 19 43.46 21.05 1.51
CA GLU A 19 42.83 19.73 1.76
C GLU A 19 41.30 19.84 1.84
N MET A 20 40.76 20.83 2.56
CA MET A 20 39.31 21.10 2.58
C MET A 20 38.76 21.46 1.20
N PHE A 21 39.51 22.24 0.40
CA PHE A 21 39.08 22.60 -0.96
C PHE A 21 39.07 21.38 -1.89
N VAL A 22 40.06 20.50 -1.78
CA VAL A 22 40.13 19.24 -2.54
C VAL A 22 39.00 18.29 -2.13
N GLU A 23 38.68 18.19 -0.84
CA GLU A 23 37.62 17.34 -0.32
C GLU A 23 36.22 17.86 -0.66
N ALA A 24 36.02 19.18 -0.64
CA ALA A 24 34.80 19.83 -1.12
C ALA A 24 34.58 19.64 -2.64
N ASN A 25 35.65 19.68 -3.44
CA ASN A 25 35.58 19.37 -4.88
C ASN A 25 35.35 17.87 -5.15
N ARG A 26 35.85 16.98 -4.28
CA ARG A 26 35.57 15.53 -4.32
C ARG A 26 34.10 15.24 -4.02
N MET A 27 33.52 15.92 -3.02
CA MET A 27 32.08 15.84 -2.72
C MET A 27 31.21 16.42 -3.85
N ARG A 28 31.60 17.55 -4.47
CA ARG A 28 30.91 18.10 -5.65
C ARG A 28 30.98 17.18 -6.87
N SER A 29 32.06 16.42 -7.02
CA SER A 29 32.23 15.39 -8.06
C SER A 29 31.29 14.19 -7.83
N LEU A 30 31.14 13.75 -6.58
CA LEU A 30 30.25 12.64 -6.18
C LEU A 30 28.76 13.01 -6.22
N LEU A 31 28.40 14.28 -5.95
CA LEU A 31 27.03 14.77 -6.00
C LEU A 31 26.57 15.15 -7.42
N ARG A 32 27.49 15.41 -8.35
CA ARG A 32 27.19 15.76 -9.75
C ARG A 32 26.31 14.72 -10.48
N PRO A 33 26.56 13.40 -10.39
CA PRO A 33 25.68 12.39 -10.99
C PRO A 33 24.31 12.33 -10.29
N TYR A 34 24.25 12.50 -8.97
CA TYR A 34 22.99 12.48 -8.21
C TYR A 34 22.08 13.69 -8.52
N VAL A 35 22.65 14.89 -8.61
CA VAL A 35 21.90 16.09 -9.01
C VAL A 35 21.45 15.98 -10.46
N LYS A 36 22.27 15.42 -11.35
CA LYS A 36 21.90 15.16 -12.74
C LYS A 36 20.78 14.11 -12.84
N PHE A 37 20.79 13.08 -11.99
CA PHE A 37 19.74 12.07 -11.90
C PHE A 37 18.43 12.65 -11.36
N VAL A 38 18.47 13.49 -10.32
CA VAL A 38 17.28 14.18 -9.78
C VAL A 38 16.69 15.20 -10.77
N VAL A 39 17.53 15.92 -11.50
CA VAL A 39 17.06 16.87 -12.54
C VAL A 39 16.48 16.13 -13.75
N LEU A 40 17.06 14.98 -14.14
CA LEU A 40 16.50 14.09 -15.17
C LEU A 40 15.23 13.37 -14.69
N TRP A 41 15.11 13.10 -13.39
CA TRP A 41 13.94 12.50 -12.75
C TRP A 41 12.78 13.50 -12.64
N ILE A 42 13.03 14.76 -12.26
CA ILE A 42 12.01 15.81 -12.25
C ILE A 42 11.57 16.15 -13.68
N SER A 43 12.50 16.20 -14.63
CA SER A 43 12.15 16.45 -16.04
C SER A 43 11.41 15.26 -16.65
N GLY A 44 11.80 14.03 -16.33
CA GLY A 44 11.09 12.80 -16.72
C GLY A 44 9.69 12.71 -16.10
N TRP A 45 9.54 13.07 -14.83
CA TRP A 45 8.24 13.07 -14.15
C TRP A 45 7.30 14.17 -14.65
N LEU A 46 7.80 15.39 -14.92
CA LEU A 46 7.00 16.44 -15.56
C LEU A 46 6.59 16.06 -16.99
N LYS A 47 7.50 15.43 -17.74
CA LYS A 47 7.22 14.95 -19.10
C LYS A 47 6.21 13.80 -19.08
N TYR A 48 6.32 12.88 -18.13
CA TYR A 48 5.38 11.78 -17.89
C TYR A 48 3.99 12.26 -17.48
N ALA A 49 3.88 13.26 -16.60
CA ALA A 49 2.60 13.85 -16.21
C ALA A 49 1.94 14.62 -17.36
N LEU A 50 2.73 15.30 -18.20
CA LEU A 50 2.23 16.02 -19.39
C LEU A 50 1.87 15.07 -20.55
N GLU A 51 2.65 14.00 -20.77
CA GLU A 51 2.41 13.01 -21.84
C GLU A 51 1.21 12.10 -21.52
N ARG A 52 0.97 11.78 -20.24
CA ARG A 52 -0.20 11.01 -19.80
C ARG A 52 -1.54 11.75 -19.97
N VAL A 53 -1.51 13.10 -20.04
CA VAL A 53 -2.71 13.91 -20.29
C VAL A 53 -2.92 14.18 -21.79
N TRP A 54 -1.86 14.18 -22.61
CA TRP A 54 -1.93 14.62 -24.02
C TRP A 54 -1.65 13.54 -25.07
N ARG A 55 -1.14 12.35 -24.72
CA ARG A 55 -0.82 11.29 -25.67
C ARG A 55 -1.31 9.92 -25.21
N ILE A 56 -2.61 9.69 -25.40
CA ILE A 56 -3.12 8.35 -25.73
C ILE A 56 -3.42 8.36 -27.24
N PRO A 57 -2.46 8.05 -28.13
CA PRO A 57 -2.78 7.72 -29.52
C PRO A 57 -2.96 6.20 -29.73
N PHE A 58 -2.97 5.40 -28.66
CA PHE A 58 -3.26 3.97 -28.72
C PHE A 58 -4.64 3.72 -28.13
N SER A 59 -5.58 3.38 -29.00
CA SER A 59 -6.86 2.77 -28.64
C SER A 59 -6.61 1.58 -27.71
N VAL A 60 -7.48 1.42 -26.70
CA VAL A 60 -7.46 0.30 -25.73
C VAL A 60 -7.26 -1.00 -26.51
N PRO A 61 -6.12 -1.71 -26.34
CA PRO A 61 -5.86 -2.96 -27.02
C PRO A 61 -6.93 -4.00 -26.68
N HIS A 62 -7.22 -4.92 -27.60
CA HIS A 62 -7.96 -6.13 -27.25
C HIS A 62 -7.11 -6.92 -26.25
N THR A 63 -7.50 -6.89 -24.98
CA THR A 63 -6.72 -7.44 -23.86
C THR A 63 -7.24 -8.84 -23.55
N TRP A 64 -6.44 -9.87 -23.82
CA TRP A 64 -6.75 -11.24 -23.46
C TRP A 64 -5.61 -11.79 -22.58
N VAL A 65 -5.94 -12.09 -21.33
CA VAL A 65 -5.06 -12.88 -20.45
C VAL A 65 -5.64 -14.29 -20.44
N THR A 66 -4.91 -15.26 -20.99
CA THR A 66 -5.36 -16.66 -21.05
C THR A 66 -5.18 -17.32 -19.67
N SER A 67 -6.31 -17.70 -19.04
CA SER A 67 -6.29 -18.61 -17.88
C SER A 67 -6.38 -20.07 -18.33
N PRO A 68 -5.82 -21.05 -17.60
CA PRO A 68 -5.70 -22.46 -18.05
C PRO A 68 -7.01 -23.27 -17.98
N GLY A 69 -8.17 -22.66 -18.22
CA GLY A 69 -9.44 -23.35 -18.03
C GLY A 69 -10.65 -22.57 -18.51
N ASN A 70 -10.83 -22.47 -19.82
CA ASN A 70 -12.18 -22.35 -20.37
C ASN A 70 -12.25 -22.90 -21.80
N SER A 71 -13.27 -23.71 -22.07
CA SER A 71 -13.43 -24.63 -23.19
C SER A 71 -13.66 -23.97 -24.56
N GLY A 72 -12.74 -23.10 -24.98
CA GLY A 72 -12.61 -22.49 -26.32
C GLY A 72 -11.22 -22.68 -26.95
N GLU A 73 -10.37 -23.52 -26.36
CA GLU A 73 -8.92 -23.68 -26.61
C GLU A 73 -8.52 -24.20 -28.00
N GLY A 74 -9.45 -24.61 -28.87
CA GLY A 74 -9.08 -25.37 -30.08
C GLY A 74 -8.60 -24.55 -31.29
N LEU A 75 -9.07 -23.31 -31.45
CA LEU A 75 -8.90 -22.54 -32.69
C LEU A 75 -7.88 -21.40 -32.58
N TYR A 76 -7.84 -20.70 -31.43
CA TYR A 76 -6.91 -19.59 -31.20
C TYR A 76 -5.48 -20.08 -30.90
N ASP A 77 -5.31 -21.16 -30.14
CA ASP A 77 -3.99 -21.74 -29.84
C ASP A 77 -3.33 -22.36 -31.10
N ARG A 78 -4.13 -22.73 -32.11
CA ARG A 78 -3.63 -23.17 -33.42
C ARG A 78 -3.10 -22.02 -34.25
N VAL A 79 -3.86 -20.92 -34.39
CA VAL A 79 -3.44 -19.74 -35.18
C VAL A 79 -2.26 -19.02 -34.52
N SER A 80 -2.22 -18.95 -33.18
CA SER A 80 -1.17 -18.28 -32.40
C SER A 80 0.20 -18.98 -32.47
N LYS A 81 0.28 -20.25 -32.90
CA LYS A 81 1.54 -21.00 -33.02
C LYS A 81 1.98 -21.25 -34.46
N GLU A 82 1.23 -20.80 -35.47
CA GLU A 82 1.59 -20.98 -36.89
C GLU A 82 2.94 -20.35 -37.24
N TRP A 83 3.29 -19.23 -36.59
CA TRP A 83 4.58 -18.56 -36.77
C TRP A 83 5.78 -19.42 -36.35
N LEU A 84 5.62 -20.48 -35.55
CA LEU A 84 6.70 -21.42 -35.23
C LEU A 84 7.12 -22.27 -36.43
N THR A 85 6.21 -22.48 -37.38
CA THR A 85 6.45 -23.36 -38.53
C THR A 85 6.55 -22.62 -39.86
N ASN A 86 5.91 -21.44 -39.97
CA ASN A 86 5.80 -20.72 -41.23
C ASN A 86 6.47 -19.34 -41.14
N GLU A 87 7.49 -19.14 -41.97
CA GLU A 87 8.29 -17.91 -42.05
C GLU A 87 7.46 -16.69 -42.48
N MET A 88 6.37 -16.86 -43.23
CA MET A 88 5.52 -15.75 -43.67
C MET A 88 4.92 -14.96 -42.49
N TYR A 89 4.65 -15.63 -41.38
CA TYR A 89 4.09 -15.01 -40.18
C TYR A 89 5.14 -14.30 -39.31
N ARG A 90 6.43 -14.36 -39.69
CA ARG A 90 7.54 -13.66 -39.01
C ARG A 90 7.92 -12.34 -39.70
N THR A 91 7.11 -11.92 -40.67
CA THR A 91 7.32 -10.69 -41.42
C THR A 91 6.28 -9.64 -40.97
N TYR A 92 6.76 -8.50 -40.47
CA TYR A 92 5.95 -7.42 -39.95
C TYR A 92 6.20 -6.13 -40.72
N HIS A 93 5.18 -5.70 -41.47
CA HIS A 93 5.20 -4.47 -42.24
C HIS A 93 4.39 -3.39 -41.53
N HIS A 94 4.82 -2.14 -41.70
CA HIS A 94 4.02 -0.97 -41.40
C HIS A 94 3.57 -0.36 -42.72
N GLY A 95 2.33 0.12 -42.81
CA GLY A 95 1.64 0.49 -44.06
C GLY A 95 2.34 1.61 -44.85
N ASP A 96 3.35 1.21 -45.60
CA ASP A 96 3.84 1.69 -46.91
C ASP A 96 5.16 0.94 -47.17
N GLU A 97 5.34 0.39 -48.37
CA GLU A 97 6.47 -0.46 -48.79
C GLU A 97 7.86 0.25 -48.78
N SER A 98 7.94 1.47 -48.25
CA SER A 98 9.15 2.32 -48.28
C SER A 98 10.00 2.31 -47.00
N GLY A 99 9.58 1.60 -45.96
CA GLY A 99 10.32 1.55 -44.70
C GLY A 99 11.49 0.57 -44.69
N THR A 100 12.60 0.93 -44.04
CA THR A 100 13.77 0.06 -43.86
C THR A 100 13.38 -1.22 -43.13
N MET A 101 13.55 -2.36 -43.80
CA MET A 101 13.36 -3.69 -43.22
C MET A 101 14.67 -4.16 -42.59
N VAL A 102 14.59 -4.65 -41.36
CA VAL A 102 15.72 -5.27 -40.66
C VAL A 102 15.37 -6.70 -40.27
N THR A 103 16.39 -7.55 -40.21
CA THR A 103 16.26 -8.92 -39.72
C THR A 103 16.71 -8.96 -38.27
N VAL A 104 15.81 -9.32 -37.35
CA VAL A 104 16.12 -9.52 -35.94
C VAL A 104 16.21 -11.02 -35.68
N GLN A 105 17.41 -11.50 -35.44
CA GLN A 105 17.67 -12.88 -35.06
C GLN A 105 17.53 -13.02 -33.55
N THR A 106 16.65 -13.93 -33.11
CA THR A 106 16.46 -14.27 -31.70
C THR A 106 16.95 -15.70 -31.45
N SER A 107 16.82 -16.21 -30.23
CA SER A 107 17.26 -17.55 -29.82
C SER A 107 16.98 -18.69 -30.80
N THR A 108 15.79 -18.72 -31.40
CA THR A 108 15.38 -19.83 -32.31
C THR A 108 14.99 -19.39 -33.71
N HIS A 109 14.56 -18.14 -33.89
CA HIS A 109 13.98 -17.67 -35.14
C HIS A 109 14.44 -16.27 -35.51
N ALA A 110 14.44 -15.99 -36.82
CA ALA A 110 14.64 -14.65 -37.36
C ALA A 110 13.31 -14.00 -37.74
N PHE A 111 13.18 -12.72 -37.46
CA PHE A 111 12.00 -11.90 -37.74
C PHE A 111 12.36 -10.77 -38.71
N HIS A 112 11.54 -10.54 -39.73
CA HIS A 112 11.72 -9.46 -40.69
C HIS A 112 10.78 -8.32 -40.33
N VAL A 113 11.30 -7.22 -39.84
CA VAL A 113 10.50 -6.16 -39.20
C VAL A 113 10.81 -4.79 -39.79
N ASN A 114 9.77 -3.97 -39.93
CA ASN A 114 9.94 -2.56 -40.28
C ASN A 114 10.59 -1.81 -39.11
N LEU A 115 11.80 -1.30 -39.31
CA LEU A 115 12.57 -0.64 -38.26
C LEU A 115 11.87 0.61 -37.72
N GLY A 116 11.24 1.41 -38.59
CA GLY A 116 10.57 2.64 -38.19
C GLY A 116 9.54 2.40 -37.08
N ARG A 117 8.62 1.46 -37.30
CA ARG A 117 7.60 1.12 -36.30
C ARG A 117 8.18 0.51 -35.03
N LEU A 118 9.25 -0.27 -35.15
CA LEU A 118 9.92 -0.87 -34.00
C LEU A 118 10.62 0.19 -33.13
N THR A 119 11.25 1.21 -33.75
CA THR A 119 11.83 2.34 -33.03
C THR A 119 10.79 3.18 -32.31
N ASP A 120 9.56 3.28 -32.84
CA ASP A 120 8.48 4.00 -32.15
C ASP A 120 8.09 3.34 -30.84
N CYS A 121 8.17 1.99 -30.78
CA CYS A 121 7.70 1.20 -29.65
C CYS A 121 8.80 0.84 -28.64
N SER A 122 10.08 1.07 -28.97
CA SER A 122 11.23 0.66 -28.14
C SER A 122 12.38 1.66 -28.25
N GLU A 123 12.78 2.22 -27.10
CA GLU A 123 13.93 3.13 -27.03
C GLU A 123 15.25 2.42 -27.36
N TYR A 124 15.35 1.11 -27.10
CA TYR A 124 16.51 0.31 -27.45
C TYR A 124 16.75 0.34 -28.97
N PHE A 125 15.73 0.02 -29.77
CA PHE A 125 15.85 0.03 -31.23
C PHE A 125 15.98 1.45 -31.78
N ARG A 126 15.34 2.45 -31.13
CA ARG A 126 15.53 3.87 -31.50
C ARG A 126 16.99 4.29 -31.32
N ALA A 127 17.59 3.99 -30.17
CA ALA A 127 19.00 4.28 -29.90
C ALA A 127 19.92 3.53 -30.88
N LEU A 128 19.61 2.24 -31.15
CA LEU A 128 20.37 1.44 -32.11
C LEU A 128 20.32 2.05 -33.51
N SER A 129 19.15 2.46 -34.00
CA SER A 129 18.99 3.06 -35.34
C SER A 129 19.75 4.39 -35.51
N GLN A 130 19.89 5.16 -34.42
CA GLN A 130 20.59 6.44 -34.39
C GLN A 130 22.09 6.25 -34.20
N SER A 131 22.50 5.07 -33.73
CA SER A 131 23.90 4.74 -33.56
C SER A 131 24.52 4.39 -34.91
N SER A 132 25.71 4.94 -35.18
CA SER A 132 26.55 4.57 -36.33
C SER A 132 27.22 3.20 -36.12
N MET A 133 26.50 2.23 -35.52
CA MET A 133 27.01 0.89 -35.24
C MET A 133 26.82 -0.04 -36.44
N ARG A 134 27.62 -1.10 -36.46
CA ARG A 134 27.70 -2.05 -37.56
C ARG A 134 26.35 -2.75 -37.85
N GLU A 135 25.51 -2.93 -36.83
CA GLU A 135 24.19 -3.57 -36.94
C GLU A 135 23.19 -2.76 -37.79
N THR A 136 23.29 -1.43 -37.83
CA THR A 136 22.46 -0.60 -38.72
C THR A 136 22.92 -0.65 -40.17
N THR A 137 24.22 -0.87 -40.41
CA THR A 137 24.75 -1.03 -41.78
C THR A 137 24.53 -2.43 -42.35
N GLU A 138 24.50 -3.46 -41.51
CA GLU A 138 24.35 -4.86 -41.95
C GLU A 138 22.88 -5.33 -41.99
N SER A 139 21.91 -4.48 -41.57
CA SER A 139 20.47 -4.79 -41.53
C SER A 139 20.10 -6.08 -40.76
N LEU A 140 21.01 -6.53 -39.89
CA LEU A 140 20.90 -7.74 -39.09
C LEU A 140 21.21 -7.38 -37.63
N ILE A 141 20.25 -7.66 -36.75
CA ILE A 141 20.35 -7.42 -35.31
C ILE A 141 20.28 -8.79 -34.62
N VAL A 142 21.27 -9.10 -33.80
CA VAL A 142 21.40 -10.43 -33.15
C VAL A 142 21.08 -10.33 -31.67
N LEU A 143 20.00 -11.00 -31.25
CA LEU A 143 19.45 -11.04 -29.89
C LEU A 143 19.27 -12.49 -29.43
N ASP A 144 20.34 -13.28 -29.51
CA ASP A 144 20.32 -14.74 -29.26
C ASP A 144 19.84 -15.14 -27.85
N HIS A 145 19.95 -14.22 -26.88
CA HIS A 145 19.53 -14.44 -25.50
C HIS A 145 18.02 -14.20 -25.28
N ILE A 146 17.29 -13.70 -26.28
CA ILE A 146 15.86 -13.41 -26.17
C ILE A 146 15.04 -14.60 -26.71
N PRO A 147 14.08 -15.13 -25.93
CA PRO A 147 13.14 -16.13 -26.42
C PRO A 147 12.33 -15.60 -27.61
N SER A 148 12.24 -16.38 -28.68
CA SER A 148 11.50 -15.98 -29.89
C SER A 148 10.00 -15.80 -29.62
N SER A 149 9.43 -16.53 -28.65
CA SER A 149 8.02 -16.38 -28.23
C SER A 149 7.76 -14.98 -27.65
N VAL A 150 8.62 -14.55 -26.73
CA VAL A 150 8.52 -13.24 -26.08
C VAL A 150 8.67 -12.11 -27.09
N PHE A 151 9.63 -12.23 -28.01
CA PHE A 151 9.82 -11.24 -29.05
C PHE A 151 8.64 -11.21 -30.04
N HIS A 152 8.07 -12.37 -30.39
CA HIS A 152 6.86 -12.43 -31.20
C HIS A 152 5.69 -11.69 -30.53
N SER A 153 5.42 -11.94 -29.25
CA SER A 153 4.38 -11.22 -28.49
C SER A 153 4.58 -9.71 -28.48
N LEU A 154 5.84 -9.25 -28.36
CA LEU A 154 6.17 -7.82 -28.47
C LEU A 154 5.82 -7.28 -29.87
N LEU A 155 6.11 -8.02 -30.94
CA LEU A 155 5.79 -7.60 -32.31
C LEU A 155 4.28 -7.57 -32.57
N GLU A 156 3.53 -8.56 -32.09
CA GLU A 156 2.06 -8.54 -32.14
C GLU A 156 1.50 -7.27 -31.50
N PHE A 157 2.02 -6.89 -30.34
CA PHE A 157 1.65 -5.67 -29.66
C PHE A 157 2.02 -4.42 -30.47
N CYS A 158 3.28 -4.30 -30.92
CA CYS A 158 3.78 -3.10 -31.60
C CYS A 158 3.07 -2.84 -32.95
N PHE A 159 2.81 -3.90 -33.71
CA PHE A 159 2.32 -3.81 -35.10
C PHE A 159 0.82 -4.02 -35.21
N ARG A 160 0.23 -4.90 -34.40
CA ARG A 160 -1.19 -5.27 -34.49
C ARG A 160 -2.02 -4.76 -33.33
N ASN A 161 -1.40 -4.15 -32.31
CA ASN A 161 -2.05 -3.71 -31.08
C ASN A 161 -2.79 -4.87 -30.38
N ASP A 162 -2.24 -6.08 -30.51
CA ASP A 162 -2.75 -7.29 -29.89
C ASP A 162 -1.86 -7.67 -28.70
N PHE A 163 -2.47 -7.88 -27.54
CA PHE A 163 -1.77 -8.27 -26.32
C PHE A 163 -2.27 -9.64 -25.87
N CYS A 164 -1.48 -10.66 -26.21
CA CYS A 164 -1.73 -12.06 -25.88
C CYS A 164 -0.49 -12.65 -25.20
N VAL A 165 -0.40 -12.49 -23.87
CA VAL A 165 0.72 -13.01 -23.06
C VAL A 165 0.20 -14.01 -22.03
N PRO A 166 0.70 -15.26 -22.01
CA PRO A 166 0.34 -16.23 -20.99
C PRO A 166 0.76 -15.76 -19.59
N GLN A 167 -0.07 -16.02 -18.58
CA GLN A 167 0.23 -15.64 -17.19
C GLN A 167 1.55 -16.24 -16.68
N GLU A 168 1.88 -17.47 -17.10
CA GLU A 168 3.08 -18.20 -16.67
C GLU A 168 4.37 -17.58 -17.22
N GLU A 169 4.31 -16.97 -18.40
CA GLU A 169 5.47 -16.37 -19.08
C GLU A 169 5.62 -14.87 -18.81
N LEU A 170 4.72 -14.29 -18.00
CA LEU A 170 4.65 -12.84 -17.80
C LEU A 170 5.94 -12.24 -17.20
N GLY A 171 6.64 -13.01 -16.36
CA GLY A 171 7.94 -12.59 -15.81
C GLY A 171 9.01 -12.40 -16.88
N GLU A 172 9.12 -13.35 -17.81
CA GLU A 172 10.07 -13.27 -18.93
C GLU A 172 9.72 -12.11 -19.88
N HIS A 173 8.43 -11.89 -20.15
CA HIS A 173 7.97 -10.78 -20.98
C HIS A 173 8.27 -9.41 -20.35
N ILE A 174 8.13 -9.26 -19.04
CA ILE A 174 8.50 -8.03 -18.33
C ILE A 174 10.02 -7.83 -18.38
N GLN A 175 10.82 -8.88 -18.16
CA GLN A 175 12.27 -8.79 -18.20
C GLN A 175 12.77 -8.37 -19.59
N VAL A 176 12.30 -9.03 -20.65
CA VAL A 176 12.68 -8.70 -22.03
C VAL A 176 12.15 -7.33 -22.44
N GLY A 177 10.90 -7.00 -22.09
CA GLY A 177 10.32 -5.69 -22.37
C GLY A 177 11.09 -4.56 -21.70
N SER A 178 11.54 -4.77 -20.45
CA SER A 178 12.39 -3.82 -19.72
C SER A 178 13.78 -3.72 -20.34
N TYR A 179 14.37 -4.84 -20.77
CA TYR A 179 15.67 -4.85 -21.47
C TYR A 179 15.61 -4.09 -22.81
N LEU A 180 14.56 -4.33 -23.60
CA LEU A 180 14.32 -3.65 -24.88
C LEU A 180 13.72 -2.25 -24.70
N LEU A 181 13.55 -1.76 -23.46
CA LEU A 181 12.99 -0.44 -23.17
C LEU A 181 11.66 -0.18 -23.90
N ALA A 182 10.77 -1.17 -23.88
CA ALA A 182 9.45 -1.12 -24.49
C ALA A 182 8.39 -0.75 -23.42
N GLU A 183 8.40 0.51 -22.98
CA GLU A 183 7.61 1.00 -21.81
C GLU A 183 6.11 0.70 -21.92
N ALA A 184 5.51 0.91 -23.09
CA ALA A 184 4.09 0.66 -23.32
C ALA A 184 3.73 -0.84 -23.18
N PHE A 185 4.61 -1.73 -23.66
CA PHE A 185 4.44 -3.17 -23.55
C PHE A 185 4.61 -3.65 -22.10
N VAL A 186 5.64 -3.16 -21.41
CA VAL A 186 5.86 -3.44 -19.98
C VAL A 186 4.66 -2.96 -19.16
N SER A 187 4.12 -1.78 -19.44
CA SER A 187 2.94 -1.25 -18.76
C SER A 187 1.71 -2.17 -18.90
N GLN A 188 1.48 -2.76 -20.08
CA GLN A 188 0.41 -3.74 -20.28
C GLN A 188 0.69 -5.04 -19.52
N CYS A 189 1.94 -5.51 -19.52
CA CYS A 189 2.34 -6.69 -18.74
C CYS A 189 2.10 -6.48 -17.25
N LEU A 190 2.45 -5.30 -16.71
CA LEU A 190 2.25 -4.96 -15.30
C LEU A 190 0.76 -4.82 -14.94
N LEU A 191 -0.05 -4.28 -15.86
CA LEU A 191 -1.50 -4.24 -15.69
C LEU A 191 -2.09 -5.66 -15.61
N ALA A 192 -1.70 -6.54 -16.52
CA ALA A 192 -2.09 -7.95 -16.49
C ALA A 192 -1.61 -8.63 -15.19
N LEU A 193 -0.36 -8.39 -14.78
CA LEU A 193 0.23 -8.93 -13.56
C LEU A 193 -0.57 -8.54 -12.32
N SER A 194 -1.02 -7.27 -12.25
CA SER A 194 -1.76 -6.76 -11.10
C SER A 194 -3.08 -7.50 -10.85
N GLY A 195 -3.69 -8.08 -11.89
CA GLY A 195 -4.93 -8.86 -11.79
C GLY A 195 -4.72 -10.32 -11.40
N VAL A 196 -3.50 -10.84 -11.52
CA VAL A 196 -3.16 -12.26 -11.30
C VAL A 196 -2.15 -12.48 -10.17
N LEU A 197 -1.64 -11.42 -9.55
CA LEU A 197 -0.70 -11.52 -8.44
C LEU A 197 -1.34 -12.23 -7.25
N THR A 198 -0.60 -13.17 -6.66
CA THR A 198 -1.06 -13.95 -5.50
C THR A 198 -0.07 -13.84 -4.34
N SER A 199 -0.44 -14.36 -3.17
CA SER A 199 0.45 -14.45 -2.01
C SER A 199 1.69 -15.30 -2.29
N ASP A 200 1.60 -16.26 -3.20
CA ASP A 200 2.68 -17.20 -3.50
C ASP A 200 3.65 -16.63 -4.53
N THR A 201 3.16 -15.81 -5.46
CA THR A 201 3.97 -15.24 -6.56
C THR A 201 4.53 -13.86 -6.24
N CYS A 202 3.98 -13.11 -5.29
CA CYS A 202 4.39 -11.71 -5.09
C CYS A 202 5.86 -11.55 -4.71
N LEU A 203 6.44 -12.46 -3.90
CA LEU A 203 7.84 -12.36 -3.51
C LEU A 203 8.81 -12.70 -4.66
N SER A 204 8.44 -13.62 -5.56
CA SER A 204 9.27 -13.92 -6.73
C SER A 204 9.30 -12.74 -7.70
N TYR A 205 8.16 -12.08 -7.92
CA TYR A 205 8.11 -10.86 -8.72
C TYR A 205 8.82 -9.68 -8.06
N LEU A 206 8.82 -9.59 -6.72
CA LEU A 206 9.63 -8.58 -6.01
C LEU A 206 11.14 -8.82 -6.21
N ALA A 207 11.58 -10.07 -6.14
CA ALA A 207 12.97 -10.42 -6.44
C ALA A 207 13.33 -10.06 -7.89
N LEU A 208 12.49 -10.45 -8.85
CA LEU A 208 12.66 -10.09 -10.25
C LEU A 208 12.75 -8.57 -10.46
N ALA A 209 11.87 -7.79 -9.81
CA ALA A 209 11.87 -6.33 -9.90
C ALA A 209 13.22 -5.73 -9.50
N ARG A 210 13.82 -6.27 -8.43
CA ARG A 210 15.12 -5.85 -7.92
C ARG A 210 16.26 -6.28 -8.82
N ASP A 211 16.20 -7.49 -9.36
CA ASP A 211 17.20 -8.04 -10.26
C ASP A 211 17.30 -7.23 -11.57
N ILE A 212 16.16 -6.81 -12.11
CA ILE A 212 16.10 -6.01 -13.35
C ILE A 212 16.04 -4.49 -13.09
N CYS A 213 16.07 -4.05 -11.83
CA CYS A 213 15.89 -2.66 -11.41
C CYS A 213 14.61 -1.99 -11.97
N CYS A 214 13.53 -2.74 -12.14
CA CYS A 214 12.24 -2.22 -12.64
C CYS A 214 11.40 -1.70 -11.47
N THR A 215 11.42 -0.38 -11.30
CA THR A 215 10.68 0.32 -10.24
C THR A 215 9.16 0.22 -10.40
N GLU A 216 8.67 0.08 -11.64
CA GLU A 216 7.26 -0.05 -11.96
C GLU A 216 6.70 -1.42 -11.53
N LEU A 217 7.50 -2.48 -11.72
CA LEU A 217 7.18 -3.81 -11.22
C LEU A 217 7.21 -3.83 -9.68
N GLU A 218 8.23 -3.24 -9.07
CA GLU A 218 8.32 -3.13 -7.60
C GLU A 218 7.10 -2.39 -7.04
N THR A 219 6.71 -1.27 -7.65
CA THR A 219 5.51 -0.51 -7.28
C THR A 219 4.24 -1.36 -7.40
N THR A 220 4.12 -2.15 -8.47
CA THR A 220 2.97 -3.05 -8.69
C THR A 220 2.85 -4.10 -7.58
N VAL A 221 3.97 -4.73 -7.22
CA VAL A 221 4.01 -5.72 -6.14
C VAL A 221 3.76 -5.05 -4.78
N PHE A 222 4.34 -3.88 -4.54
CA PHE A 222 4.12 -3.12 -3.32
C PHE A 222 2.67 -2.67 -3.16
N CYS A 223 1.99 -2.29 -4.25
CA CYS A 223 0.56 -1.97 -4.24
C CYS A 223 -0.26 -3.18 -3.80
N TYR A 224 0.03 -4.38 -4.31
CA TYR A 224 -0.64 -5.60 -3.86
C TYR A 224 -0.38 -5.89 -2.38
N LEU A 225 0.89 -5.94 -1.96
CA LEU A 225 1.27 -6.21 -0.57
C LEU A 225 0.67 -5.17 0.40
N SER A 226 0.64 -3.91 -0.01
CA SER A 226 0.03 -2.81 0.75
C SER A 226 -1.47 -3.04 0.93
N ARG A 227 -2.19 -3.45 -0.11
CA ARG A 227 -3.64 -3.76 -0.04
C ARG A 227 -3.95 -4.95 0.87
N HIS A 228 -3.03 -5.90 1.02
CA HIS A 228 -3.15 -7.11 1.84
C HIS A 228 -2.25 -7.13 3.10
N LEU A 229 -1.86 -5.95 3.61
CA LEU A 229 -0.81 -5.77 4.62
C LEU A 229 -0.97 -6.66 5.87
N LEU A 230 -2.20 -6.77 6.39
CA LEU A 230 -2.48 -7.51 7.62
C LEU A 230 -3.18 -8.85 7.36
N GLU A 231 -3.52 -9.16 6.12
CA GLU A 231 -4.01 -10.45 5.66
C GLU A 231 -2.83 -11.41 5.40
N LEU A 232 -1.66 -10.87 5.02
CA LEU A 232 -0.44 -11.62 4.74
C LEU A 232 0.70 -11.22 5.70
N PRO A 233 0.54 -11.39 7.04
CA PRO A 233 1.53 -10.96 8.02
C PRO A 233 2.86 -11.72 7.89
N HIS A 234 2.84 -12.96 7.40
CA HIS A 234 4.04 -13.78 7.24
C HIS A 234 4.96 -13.21 6.14
N LEU A 235 4.41 -12.72 5.02
CA LEU A 235 5.19 -12.11 3.95
C LEU A 235 5.69 -10.72 4.35
N THR A 236 4.81 -9.90 4.93
CA THR A 236 5.16 -8.51 5.30
C THR A 236 6.19 -8.44 6.41
N ARG A 237 6.24 -9.41 7.33
CA ARG A 237 7.28 -9.51 8.37
C ARG A 237 8.66 -9.86 7.81
N CYS A 238 8.73 -10.59 6.69
CA CYS A 238 9.99 -10.94 6.05
C CYS A 238 10.65 -9.75 5.34
N LEU A 239 9.90 -8.68 5.06
CA LEU A 239 10.42 -7.50 4.38
C LEU A 239 11.26 -6.62 5.32
N PRO A 240 12.29 -5.92 4.78
CA PRO A 240 13.00 -4.85 5.46
C PRO A 240 12.09 -3.80 6.13
N ALA A 241 12.60 -3.12 7.15
CA ALA A 241 11.84 -2.10 7.88
C ALA A 241 11.40 -0.93 6.98
N GLU A 242 12.24 -0.55 6.01
CA GLU A 242 11.95 0.51 5.04
C GLU A 242 10.78 0.12 4.13
N ASP A 243 10.81 -1.08 3.56
CA ASP A 243 9.71 -1.63 2.75
C ASP A 243 8.40 -1.66 3.53
N ARG A 244 8.42 -2.13 4.80
CA ARG A 244 7.20 -2.15 5.63
C ARG A 244 6.63 -0.76 5.88
N ALA A 245 7.49 0.24 6.08
CA ALA A 245 7.06 1.63 6.23
C ALA A 245 6.47 2.17 4.93
N GLU A 246 7.05 1.81 3.79
CA GLU A 246 6.53 2.17 2.46
C GLU A 246 5.17 1.51 2.18
N LEU A 247 5.01 0.22 2.48
CA LEU A 247 3.71 -0.46 2.35
C LEU A 247 2.64 0.22 3.20
N ALA A 248 2.97 0.61 4.43
CA ALA A 248 2.08 1.35 5.30
C ALA A 248 1.72 2.73 4.72
N ARG A 249 2.69 3.44 4.12
CA ARG A 249 2.49 4.73 3.45
C ARG A 249 1.58 4.60 2.24
N LEU A 250 1.80 3.59 1.39
CA LEU A 250 0.99 3.31 0.21
C LEU A 250 -0.48 3.07 0.54
N ARG A 251 -0.80 2.50 1.72
CA ARG A 251 -2.19 2.31 2.15
C ARG A 251 -2.95 3.62 2.34
N TRP A 252 -2.25 4.72 2.63
CA TRP A 252 -2.86 6.04 2.82
C TRP A 252 -2.93 6.85 1.52
N GLN A 253 -2.40 6.33 0.41
CA GLN A 253 -2.52 6.97 -0.89
C GLN A 253 -3.86 6.65 -1.54
N GLY A 254 -4.39 7.64 -2.27
CA GLY A 254 -5.67 7.55 -2.98
C GLY A 254 -6.68 8.57 -2.46
N ASP A 255 -7.93 8.35 -2.83
CA ASP A 255 -9.01 9.29 -2.54
C ASP A 255 -9.47 9.16 -1.07
N LEU A 256 -9.55 10.30 -0.39
CA LEU A 256 -10.14 10.35 0.95
C LEU A 256 -11.62 10.00 0.85
N ARG A 257 -12.06 9.05 1.68
CA ARG A 257 -13.45 8.64 1.77
C ARG A 257 -13.96 8.83 3.18
N LEU A 258 -15.08 9.55 3.30
CA LEU A 258 -15.82 9.63 4.56
C LEU A 258 -16.71 8.39 4.69
N CYS A 259 -16.64 7.76 5.86
CA CYS A 259 -17.47 6.62 6.20
C CYS A 259 -18.25 6.90 7.49
N CYS A 260 -19.48 6.40 7.55
CA CYS A 260 -20.36 6.52 8.71
C CYS A 260 -20.81 5.13 9.15
N VAL A 261 -20.73 4.88 10.46
CA VAL A 261 -21.30 3.71 11.12
C VAL A 261 -22.33 4.20 12.12
N ARG A 262 -23.56 3.71 12.01
CA ARG A 262 -24.62 4.06 12.95
C ARG A 262 -24.39 3.32 14.27
N LYS A 263 -24.27 4.09 15.35
CA LYS A 263 -24.16 3.53 16.70
C LYS A 263 -25.55 3.36 17.30
N GLU A 264 -26.16 2.20 17.06
CA GLU A 264 -27.50 1.83 17.56
C GLU A 264 -27.52 0.43 18.16
N ASN A 265 -28.64 0.06 18.80
CA ASN A 265 -28.84 -1.29 19.34
C ASN A 265 -29.14 -2.25 18.18
N LEU A 266 -28.15 -3.06 17.79
CA LEU A 266 -28.27 -3.99 16.66
C LEU A 266 -28.69 -5.40 17.10
N THR A 267 -29.55 -5.51 18.11
CA THR A 267 -29.84 -6.76 18.83
C THR A 267 -30.91 -7.64 18.18
N SER A 268 -31.77 -7.08 17.31
CA SER A 268 -32.82 -7.81 16.59
C SER A 268 -32.43 -8.00 15.12
N TRP A 269 -32.58 -9.21 14.58
CA TRP A 269 -32.36 -9.49 13.14
C TRP A 269 -33.60 -9.27 12.29
N ASN A 270 -34.78 -9.10 12.89
CA ASN A 270 -36.06 -9.13 12.18
C ASN A 270 -36.77 -7.76 12.21
N ASP A 271 -36.04 -6.71 12.55
CA ASP A 271 -36.57 -5.36 12.65
C ASP A 271 -35.99 -4.49 11.53
N LEU A 272 -36.87 -3.87 10.75
CA LEU A 272 -36.54 -3.08 9.55
C LEU A 272 -35.59 -1.91 9.87
N GLU A 273 -35.75 -1.26 11.01
CA GLU A 273 -34.85 -0.17 11.42
C GLU A 273 -33.45 -0.70 11.75
N THR A 274 -33.39 -1.87 12.38
CA THR A 274 -32.13 -2.53 12.72
C THR A 274 -31.39 -3.03 11.48
N GLU A 275 -32.10 -3.59 10.50
CA GLU A 275 -31.54 -3.97 9.19
C GLU A 275 -30.97 -2.76 8.44
N ALA A 276 -31.71 -1.64 8.41
CA ALA A 276 -31.24 -0.41 7.79
C ALA A 276 -30.03 0.21 8.50
N ALA A 277 -29.85 -0.03 9.81
CA ALA A 277 -28.73 0.50 10.60
C ALA A 277 -27.44 -0.34 10.51
N ARG A 278 -27.49 -1.58 9.99
CA ARG A 278 -26.39 -2.57 9.99
C ARG A 278 -25.38 -2.39 8.86
N HIS A 279 -25.30 -1.23 8.25
CA HIS A 279 -24.44 -1.00 7.11
C HIS A 279 -23.35 0.03 7.43
N LEU A 280 -22.17 -0.19 6.85
CA LEU A 280 -21.16 0.85 6.68
C LEU A 280 -21.59 1.73 5.52
N PHE A 281 -21.77 3.03 5.75
CA PHE A 281 -22.12 3.98 4.71
C PHE A 281 -20.91 4.79 4.27
N THR A 282 -20.85 5.15 2.99
CA THR A 282 -19.89 6.13 2.47
C THR A 282 -20.60 7.23 1.71
N LEU A 283 -20.00 8.41 1.74
CA LEU A 283 -20.47 9.56 0.98
C LEU A 283 -19.97 9.44 -0.46
N ASP A 284 -20.88 9.46 -1.44
CA ASP A 284 -20.54 9.40 -2.86
C ASP A 284 -20.36 10.82 -3.44
N GLY A 285 -19.21 11.07 -4.07
CA GLY A 285 -18.91 12.34 -4.71
C GLY A 285 -18.49 13.48 -3.76
N SER A 286 -18.81 14.71 -4.16
CA SER A 286 -18.53 15.94 -3.41
C SER A 286 -19.44 16.04 -2.18
N GLU A 287 -18.98 16.64 -1.08
CA GLU A 287 -19.80 16.91 0.12
C GLU A 287 -21.13 17.65 -0.19
N VAL A 288 -21.22 18.26 -1.38
CA VAL A 288 -22.38 19.00 -1.88
C VAL A 288 -23.55 18.12 -2.32
N THR A 289 -23.32 16.90 -2.84
CA THR A 289 -24.41 16.01 -3.29
C THR A 289 -25.10 15.32 -2.12
N GLY A 290 -24.38 15.07 -1.02
CA GLY A 290 -24.96 14.55 0.22
C GLY A 290 -25.47 13.10 0.15
N ASP A 291 -25.19 12.39 -0.95
CA ASP A 291 -25.72 11.05 -1.20
C ASP A 291 -24.89 9.99 -0.45
N TRP A 292 -25.49 9.40 0.58
CA TRP A 292 -24.91 8.30 1.34
C TRP A 292 -25.34 6.96 0.74
N ARG A 293 -24.37 6.07 0.50
CA ARG A 293 -24.63 4.70 0.01
C ARG A 293 -24.09 3.64 0.96
N PRO A 294 -24.81 2.51 1.14
CA PRO A 294 -24.30 1.37 1.90
C PRO A 294 -23.17 0.68 1.12
N ILE A 295 -22.12 0.25 1.82
CA ILE A 295 -20.97 -0.47 1.25
C ILE A 295 -21.02 -1.96 1.59
N THR A 296 -21.21 -2.27 2.87
CA THR A 296 -21.12 -3.63 3.40
C THR A 296 -21.92 -3.74 4.69
N GLU A 297 -22.46 -4.92 4.94
CA GLU A 297 -23.12 -5.25 6.20
C GLU A 297 -22.09 -5.48 7.31
N LEU A 298 -22.41 -5.02 8.50
CA LEU A 298 -21.55 -5.15 9.68
C LEU A 298 -21.59 -6.59 10.22
N PRO A 299 -20.44 -7.25 10.47
CA PRO A 299 -20.36 -8.66 10.84
C PRO A 299 -20.65 -8.90 12.35
N PHE A 300 -21.48 -8.07 12.99
CA PHE A 300 -21.72 -8.16 14.43
C PHE A 300 -23.15 -7.77 14.81
N MET A 301 -23.66 -8.46 15.83
CA MET A 301 -24.70 -7.90 16.70
C MET A 301 -23.95 -7.10 17.75
N ALA A 302 -24.34 -5.89 18.14
CA ALA A 302 -23.92 -5.33 19.43
C ALA A 302 -24.93 -4.30 19.92
N ASP A 303 -24.95 -4.12 21.23
CA ASP A 303 -25.64 -3.01 21.86
C ASP A 303 -24.91 -1.71 21.54
N LYS A 304 -25.68 -0.63 21.39
CA LYS A 304 -25.21 0.73 21.11
C LYS A 304 -24.02 1.13 21.99
N TRP A 305 -23.99 0.66 23.23
CA TRP A 305 -23.04 1.10 24.24
C TRP A 305 -21.80 0.22 24.33
N CYS A 306 -21.77 -0.92 23.64
CA CYS A 306 -20.75 -1.94 23.83
C CYS A 306 -19.69 -1.96 22.74
N PHE A 307 -19.76 -1.09 21.72
CA PHE A 307 -18.75 -1.03 20.68
C PHE A 307 -18.28 0.39 20.36
N THR A 308 -17.10 0.46 19.75
CA THR A 308 -16.46 1.65 19.23
C THR A 308 -15.73 1.33 17.93
N THR A 309 -15.35 2.37 17.20
CA THR A 309 -14.60 2.27 15.95
C THR A 309 -13.29 3.03 16.06
N VAL A 310 -12.25 2.56 15.37
CA VAL A 310 -10.96 3.25 15.27
C VAL A 310 -10.31 2.91 13.94
N VAL A 311 -9.58 3.85 13.35
CA VAL A 311 -8.86 3.63 12.09
C VAL A 311 -7.39 3.43 12.41
N LEU A 312 -6.78 2.36 11.88
CA LEU A 312 -5.35 2.13 11.96
C LEU A 312 -4.85 1.54 10.65
N LEU A 313 -3.77 2.09 10.08
CA LEU A 313 -3.18 1.66 8.80
C LEU A 313 -4.21 1.62 7.66
N ASN A 314 -5.13 2.59 7.61
CA ASN A 314 -6.27 2.61 6.69
C ASN A 314 -7.12 1.31 6.70
N TYR A 315 -7.23 0.68 7.87
CA TYR A 315 -8.26 -0.31 8.18
C TYR A 315 -9.22 0.29 9.20
N LEU A 316 -10.51 0.03 9.03
CA LEU A 316 -11.51 0.35 10.04
C LEU A 316 -11.62 -0.82 11.00
N TYR A 317 -11.29 -0.59 12.26
CA TYR A 317 -11.51 -1.54 13.33
C TYR A 317 -12.81 -1.23 14.02
N LEU A 318 -13.58 -2.28 14.26
CA LEU A 318 -14.77 -2.26 15.07
C LEU A 318 -14.54 -3.17 16.26
N ILE A 319 -14.48 -2.57 17.44
CA ILE A 319 -14.07 -3.23 18.67
C ILE A 319 -15.22 -3.10 19.64
N GLY A 320 -15.68 -4.20 20.21
CA GLY A 320 -16.75 -4.12 21.18
C GLY A 320 -17.23 -5.46 21.67
N GLY A 321 -18.45 -5.49 22.16
CA GLY A 321 -19.10 -6.71 22.55
C GLY A 321 -20.60 -6.68 22.40
N TYR A 322 -21.19 -7.85 22.54
CA TYR A 322 -22.58 -8.08 22.22
C TYR A 322 -23.23 -9.06 23.15
N ARG A 323 -24.54 -8.90 23.28
CA ARG A 323 -25.41 -9.82 23.99
C ARG A 323 -25.81 -10.95 23.08
N GLN A 324 -25.48 -12.16 23.50
CA GLN A 324 -25.96 -13.39 22.89
C GLN A 324 -26.93 -14.09 23.85
N ARG A 325 -27.99 -14.69 23.32
CA ARG A 325 -28.88 -15.53 24.13
C ARG A 325 -28.18 -16.85 24.46
N ALA A 326 -28.04 -17.14 25.74
CA ALA A 326 -27.46 -18.37 26.25
C ALA A 326 -28.54 -19.26 26.90
N LYS A 327 -28.18 -20.52 27.23
CA LYS A 327 -29.11 -21.47 27.87
C LYS A 327 -29.66 -20.96 29.22
N ARG A 328 -28.95 -20.06 29.90
CA ARG A 328 -29.33 -19.44 31.18
C ARG A 328 -29.28 -17.91 31.09
N GLY A 329 -30.13 -17.34 30.24
CA GLY A 329 -30.28 -15.88 30.11
C GLY A 329 -29.43 -15.28 28.99
N TRP A 330 -28.78 -14.15 29.27
CA TRP A 330 -27.95 -13.43 28.31
C TRP A 330 -26.48 -13.59 28.68
N GLU A 331 -25.61 -13.75 27.70
CA GLU A 331 -24.16 -13.75 27.86
C GLU A 331 -23.58 -12.58 27.06
N PHE A 332 -22.59 -11.89 27.62
CA PHE A 332 -21.86 -10.85 26.91
C PHE A 332 -20.55 -11.40 26.37
N LYS A 333 -20.32 -11.22 25.07
CA LYS A 333 -19.07 -11.61 24.41
C LYS A 333 -18.40 -10.38 23.81
N MET A 334 -17.09 -10.29 23.94
CA MET A 334 -16.32 -9.32 23.16
C MET A 334 -16.08 -9.88 21.76
N ALA A 335 -16.16 -9.02 20.75
CA ALA A 335 -15.78 -9.31 19.39
C ALA A 335 -15.10 -8.09 18.78
N SER A 336 -14.10 -8.36 17.95
CA SER A 336 -13.38 -7.32 17.23
C SER A 336 -13.28 -7.73 15.77
N PHE A 337 -13.52 -6.78 14.88
CA PHE A 337 -13.47 -6.97 13.44
C PHE A 337 -12.64 -5.86 12.80
N ARG A 338 -11.92 -6.23 11.75
CA ARG A 338 -11.15 -5.31 10.91
C ARG A 338 -11.73 -5.34 9.51
N TYR A 339 -12.09 -4.17 8.99
CA TYR A 339 -12.53 -3.98 7.62
C TYR A 339 -11.38 -3.48 6.75
N ASN A 340 -11.17 -4.15 5.62
CA ASN A 340 -10.24 -3.73 4.58
C ASN A 340 -11.01 -3.05 3.43
N PRO A 341 -10.85 -1.73 3.22
CA PRO A 341 -11.57 -1.00 2.18
C PRO A 341 -11.11 -1.33 0.74
N PHE A 342 -9.94 -1.96 0.56
CA PHE A 342 -9.44 -2.35 -0.75
C PHE A 342 -10.06 -3.66 -1.25
N THR A 343 -10.29 -4.62 -0.34
CA THR A 343 -10.90 -5.92 -0.66
C THR A 343 -12.39 -5.97 -0.35
N ASN A 344 -12.93 -4.95 0.33
CA ASN A 344 -14.31 -4.91 0.83
C ASN A 344 -14.65 -6.13 1.70
N THR A 345 -13.72 -6.52 2.59
CA THR A 345 -13.89 -7.70 3.45
C THR A 345 -13.71 -7.35 4.92
N TRP A 346 -14.51 -7.99 5.76
CA TRP A 346 -14.32 -8.01 7.20
C TRP A 346 -13.57 -9.26 7.63
N VAL A 347 -12.65 -9.11 8.58
CA VAL A 347 -11.90 -10.21 9.20
C VAL A 347 -12.03 -10.11 10.71
N SER A 348 -12.30 -11.24 11.38
CA SER A 348 -12.32 -11.29 12.84
C SER A 348 -10.90 -11.13 13.41
N THR A 349 -10.78 -10.34 14.46
CA THR A 349 -9.53 -10.07 15.19
C THR A 349 -9.69 -10.46 16.64
N ALA A 350 -8.58 -10.53 17.38
CA ALA A 350 -8.62 -10.88 18.79
C ALA A 350 -9.57 -9.93 19.55
N PRO A 351 -10.50 -10.47 20.34
CA PRO A 351 -11.37 -9.65 21.18
C PRO A 351 -10.57 -9.06 22.35
N LEU A 352 -11.08 -7.98 22.94
CA LEU A 352 -10.56 -7.42 24.19
C LEU A 352 -10.47 -8.51 25.27
N ILE A 353 -9.45 -8.42 26.12
CA ILE A 353 -9.21 -9.36 27.23
C ILE A 353 -10.35 -9.26 28.24
N LYS A 354 -10.86 -8.04 28.49
CA LYS A 354 -11.94 -7.79 29.44
C LYS A 354 -13.17 -7.19 28.79
N HIS A 355 -14.33 -7.69 29.20
CA HIS A 355 -15.62 -7.16 28.82
C HIS A 355 -15.81 -5.74 29.34
N ARG A 356 -16.11 -4.80 28.44
CA ARG A 356 -16.34 -3.40 28.78
C ARG A 356 -17.39 -2.78 27.88
N ARG A 357 -18.15 -1.83 28.44
CA ARG A 357 -19.01 -0.92 27.68
C ARG A 357 -18.47 0.50 27.78
N HIS A 358 -18.94 1.38 26.89
CA HIS A 358 -18.69 2.82 26.98
C HIS A 358 -17.18 3.17 27.05
N PHE A 359 -16.35 2.47 26.29
CA PHE A 359 -14.90 2.69 26.25
C PHE A 359 -14.49 3.44 24.98
N SER A 360 -13.31 4.03 25.00
CA SER A 360 -12.73 4.72 23.84
C SER A 360 -11.65 3.88 23.20
N ALA A 361 -11.49 3.98 21.88
CA ALA A 361 -10.39 3.35 21.15
C ALA A 361 -9.63 4.40 20.35
N VAL A 362 -8.30 4.40 20.48
CA VAL A 362 -7.42 5.38 19.82
C VAL A 362 -6.26 4.66 19.16
N SER A 363 -5.94 5.02 17.91
CA SER A 363 -4.75 4.54 17.21
C SER A 363 -3.55 5.42 17.53
N CYS A 364 -2.44 4.86 17.99
CA CYS A 364 -1.19 5.60 18.23
C CYS A 364 0.02 4.69 18.02
N ASP A 365 1.06 5.20 17.37
CA ASP A 365 2.31 4.47 17.08
C ASP A 365 2.09 3.04 16.55
N GLY A 366 1.22 2.88 15.55
CA GLY A 366 0.99 1.59 14.90
C GLY A 366 0.19 0.57 15.73
N SER A 367 -0.36 0.96 16.89
CA SER A 367 -1.18 0.12 17.77
C SER A 367 -2.53 0.79 18.06
N ILE A 368 -3.49 0.01 18.55
CA ILE A 368 -4.77 0.54 19.06
C ILE A 368 -4.78 0.44 20.57
N TYR A 369 -5.29 1.47 21.25
CA TYR A 369 -5.44 1.52 22.69
C TYR A 369 -6.91 1.62 23.06
N ALA A 370 -7.42 0.64 23.80
CA ALA A 370 -8.73 0.67 24.40
C ALA A 370 -8.63 1.25 25.81
N VAL A 371 -9.20 2.44 26.00
CA VAL A 371 -9.07 3.25 27.21
C VAL A 371 -10.40 3.32 27.94
N GLY A 372 -10.35 3.08 29.25
CA GLY A 372 -11.49 3.30 30.13
C GLY A 372 -12.68 2.37 29.87
N GLY A 373 -13.86 2.89 30.14
CA GLY A 373 -15.13 2.18 30.05
C GLY A 373 -15.61 1.67 31.38
N TRP A 374 -16.68 0.89 31.35
CA TRP A 374 -17.34 0.40 32.54
C TRP A 374 -17.31 -1.11 32.52
N TYR A 375 -17.01 -1.67 33.69
CA TYR A 375 -17.02 -3.11 33.84
C TYR A 375 -18.45 -3.63 33.68
N LEU A 376 -18.55 -4.81 33.07
CA LEU A 376 -19.80 -5.46 32.76
C LEU A 376 -20.03 -6.70 33.66
N ASP A 377 -19.61 -6.67 34.94
CA ASP A 377 -20.17 -7.63 35.92
C ASP A 377 -21.46 -7.09 36.50
N SER A 378 -22.55 -7.39 35.80
CA SER A 378 -23.66 -8.04 36.47
C SER A 378 -24.64 -8.54 35.43
N LEU A 379 -24.72 -9.86 35.33
CA LEU A 379 -25.84 -10.56 34.74
C LEU A 379 -27.10 -10.52 35.63
N VAL A 380 -27.16 -9.68 36.68
CA VAL A 380 -28.22 -9.75 37.70
C VAL A 380 -28.95 -8.44 38.02
N THR A 381 -28.37 -7.25 37.87
CA THR A 381 -29.11 -6.00 38.19
C THR A 381 -28.60 -4.79 37.40
N PRO A 382 -29.48 -3.95 36.81
CA PRO A 382 -29.09 -2.68 36.19
C PRO A 382 -28.52 -1.65 37.19
N ASP A 383 -28.61 -1.96 38.49
CA ASP A 383 -28.48 -0.99 39.59
C ASP A 383 -27.26 -1.25 40.48
N SER A 384 -26.50 -2.33 40.21
CA SER A 384 -25.32 -2.72 41.01
C SER A 384 -24.06 -2.03 40.50
N SER A 385 -23.58 -1.05 41.28
CA SER A 385 -22.29 -0.36 41.23
C SER A 385 -21.42 -0.66 40.00
N THR A 386 -21.67 0.06 38.89
CA THR A 386 -20.78 0.02 37.73
C THR A 386 -19.41 0.58 38.14
N ALA A 387 -18.44 -0.28 38.38
CA ALA A 387 -17.07 0.16 38.66
C ALA A 387 -16.43 0.69 37.37
N LEU A 388 -15.86 1.90 37.43
CA LEU A 388 -15.12 2.50 36.33
C LEU A 388 -13.88 1.63 36.04
N TYR A 389 -13.72 1.22 34.80
CA TYR A 389 -12.64 0.33 34.40
C TYR A 389 -11.39 1.13 34.05
N THR A 390 -10.34 1.02 34.87
CA THR A 390 -9.09 1.78 34.73
C THR A 390 -8.14 1.23 33.69
N ALA A 391 -8.22 -0.08 33.40
CA ALA A 391 -7.17 -0.73 32.65
C ALA A 391 -7.25 -0.39 31.17
N VAL A 392 -6.08 -0.06 30.64
CA VAL A 392 -5.88 0.25 29.23
C VAL A 392 -5.31 -1.00 28.57
N GLU A 393 -5.92 -1.39 27.45
CA GLU A 393 -5.44 -2.52 26.65
C GLU A 393 -4.85 -2.00 25.34
N ARG A 394 -3.71 -2.55 24.92
CA ARG A 394 -3.04 -2.26 23.65
C ARG A 394 -3.17 -3.45 22.72
N TYR A 395 -3.71 -3.21 21.54
CA TYR A 395 -3.78 -4.16 20.44
C TYR A 395 -2.61 -4.00 19.47
N HIS A 396 -1.96 -5.12 19.19
CA HIS A 396 -0.96 -5.24 18.14
C HIS A 396 -1.57 -5.83 16.88
N PRO A 397 -1.62 -5.09 15.76
CA PRO A 397 -2.21 -5.59 14.51
C PRO A 397 -1.41 -6.73 13.88
N TRP A 398 -0.10 -6.78 14.10
CA TRP A 398 0.81 -7.78 13.50
C TRP A 398 0.75 -9.14 14.18
N ASP A 399 0.56 -9.14 15.50
CA ASP A 399 0.46 -10.37 16.29
C ASP A 399 -1.00 -10.75 16.57
N ASN A 400 -1.96 -9.88 16.23
CA ASN A 400 -3.38 -10.04 16.52
C ASN A 400 -3.62 -10.35 18.01
N THR A 401 -3.03 -9.55 18.90
CA THR A 401 -3.13 -9.76 20.35
C THR A 401 -3.39 -8.45 21.09
N TRP A 402 -4.16 -8.56 22.17
CA TRP A 402 -4.32 -7.50 23.17
C TRP A 402 -3.39 -7.76 24.36
N THR A 403 -2.84 -6.69 24.92
CA THR A 403 -1.96 -6.71 26.10
C THR A 403 -2.35 -5.59 27.05
N PHE A 404 -2.20 -5.80 28.35
CA PHE A 404 -2.43 -4.73 29.31
C PHE A 404 -1.26 -3.75 29.32
N VAL A 405 -1.58 -2.45 29.36
CA VAL A 405 -0.62 -1.37 29.59
C VAL A 405 -1.00 -0.58 30.85
N SER A 406 -0.31 0.52 31.12
CA SER A 406 -0.57 1.35 32.30
C SER A 406 -2.04 1.73 32.43
N SER A 407 -2.60 1.49 33.62
CA SER A 407 -3.98 1.83 33.95
C SER A 407 -4.13 3.31 34.28
N LEU A 408 -5.32 3.86 34.05
CA LEU A 408 -5.64 5.23 34.41
C LEU A 408 -5.58 5.44 35.94
N PRO A 409 -5.03 6.56 36.42
CA PRO A 409 -4.93 6.88 37.85
C PRO A 409 -6.28 7.43 38.38
N LEU A 410 -7.15 6.55 38.86
CA LEU A 410 -8.49 6.91 39.42
C LEU A 410 -8.53 7.10 40.95
N THR A 411 -7.41 7.30 41.64
CA THR A 411 -7.45 7.57 43.09
C THR A 411 -8.09 8.95 43.36
N ASP A 412 -8.71 9.14 44.54
CA ASP A 412 -9.66 10.22 44.91
C ASP A 412 -9.25 11.68 44.57
N LEU A 413 -7.96 11.91 44.28
CA LEU A 413 -7.41 13.21 43.93
C LEU A 413 -7.13 13.40 42.43
N GLN A 414 -7.20 12.35 41.60
CA GLN A 414 -6.46 12.34 40.33
C GLN A 414 -7.31 12.26 39.06
N PHE A 415 -8.41 11.53 38.95
CA PHE A 415 -9.16 11.51 37.67
C PHE A 415 -10.52 10.83 37.80
N THR A 416 -11.53 11.37 37.11
CA THR A 416 -12.85 10.76 36.88
C THR A 416 -13.24 10.98 35.43
N MET A 417 -13.80 9.96 34.80
CA MET A 417 -14.35 10.13 33.46
C MET A 417 -15.64 10.96 33.54
N SER A 418 -15.78 11.99 32.69
CA SER A 418 -17.01 12.80 32.68
C SER A 418 -18.22 11.92 32.36
N LEU A 419 -19.23 11.95 33.23
CA LEU A 419 -20.53 11.27 33.04
C LEU A 419 -21.41 11.94 31.97
N SER A 420 -21.03 13.14 31.50
CA SER A 420 -21.80 13.89 30.49
C SER A 420 -21.75 13.28 29.10
N HIS A 421 -20.71 12.47 28.84
CA HIS A 421 -20.54 11.73 27.60
C HIS A 421 -20.49 10.25 27.95
N ASP A 422 -21.30 9.45 27.27
CA ASP A 422 -21.33 7.99 27.39
C ASP A 422 -19.99 7.31 27.03
N LEU A 423 -18.88 8.03 26.79
CA LEU A 423 -17.58 7.50 26.38
C LEU A 423 -16.42 8.37 26.90
N PRO A 424 -15.26 7.78 27.21
CA PRO A 424 -14.03 8.52 27.38
C PRO A 424 -13.64 9.30 26.13
N LEU A 425 -13.38 10.59 26.31
CA LEU A 425 -12.78 11.40 25.26
C LEU A 425 -11.28 11.15 25.27
N ALA A 426 -10.81 10.40 24.27
CA ALA A 426 -9.41 10.09 24.09
C ALA A 426 -8.99 10.43 22.66
N THR A 427 -7.76 10.93 22.51
CA THR A 427 -7.16 11.25 21.21
C THR A 427 -5.66 10.98 21.26
N SER A 428 -5.01 11.01 20.10
CA SER A 428 -3.56 10.83 19.97
C SER A 428 -2.95 11.97 19.17
N LEU A 429 -1.77 12.43 19.58
CA LEU A 429 -0.97 13.36 18.79
C LEU A 429 0.50 12.94 18.85
N GLY A 430 1.09 12.65 17.69
CA GLY A 430 2.40 12.03 17.61
C GLY A 430 2.42 10.69 18.34
N SER A 431 3.35 10.55 19.28
CA SER A 431 3.56 9.33 20.08
C SER A 431 3.01 9.46 21.50
N ARG A 432 1.90 10.19 21.62
CA ARG A 432 1.25 10.46 22.90
C ARG A 432 -0.25 10.28 22.77
N LEU A 433 -0.82 9.62 23.77
CA LEU A 433 -2.25 9.52 24.00
C LEU A 433 -2.67 10.58 25.01
N TYR A 434 -3.84 11.16 24.78
CA TYR A 434 -4.45 12.15 25.65
C TYR A 434 -5.84 11.67 26.02
N VAL A 435 -6.16 11.71 27.31
CA VAL A 435 -7.47 11.30 27.83
C VAL A 435 -8.02 12.44 28.67
N LEU A 436 -9.19 12.94 28.29
CA LEU A 436 -9.87 14.02 28.98
C LEU A 436 -10.87 13.45 29.98
N GLY A 437 -10.85 13.99 31.18
CA GLY A 437 -11.81 13.71 32.24
C GLY A 437 -11.89 14.91 33.19
N ASN A 438 -12.41 14.67 34.38
CA ASN A 438 -12.60 15.67 35.42
C ASN A 438 -11.94 15.18 36.72
N ILE A 439 -11.59 16.08 37.63
CA ILE A 439 -11.14 15.73 38.98
C ILE A 439 -12.37 15.44 39.83
N GLN A 440 -12.43 14.27 40.49
CA GLN A 440 -13.62 13.82 41.22
C GLN A 440 -14.12 14.83 42.26
N ARG A 441 -13.19 15.44 43.00
CA ARG A 441 -13.49 16.35 44.12
C ARG A 441 -13.85 17.77 43.67
N THR A 442 -13.19 18.29 42.63
CA THR A 442 -13.35 19.69 42.21
C THR A 442 -14.23 19.85 40.97
N GLY A 443 -14.44 18.78 40.21
CA GLY A 443 -15.13 18.82 38.91
C GLY A 443 -14.32 19.50 37.79
N GLU A 444 -13.11 19.98 38.09
CA GLU A 444 -12.24 20.64 37.11
C GLU A 444 -11.79 19.66 36.04
N LYS A 445 -11.65 20.14 34.80
CA LYS A 445 -11.19 19.31 33.69
C LYS A 445 -9.72 18.93 33.91
N LEU A 446 -9.41 17.65 33.71
CA LEU A 446 -8.05 17.13 33.71
C LEU A 446 -7.74 16.44 32.38
N LEU A 447 -6.57 16.75 31.84
CA LEU A 447 -6.00 16.08 30.70
C LEU A 447 -4.86 15.16 31.15
N LEU A 448 -5.03 13.86 30.95
CA LEU A 448 -3.97 12.87 31.17
C LEU A 448 -3.22 12.61 29.88
N GLN A 449 -1.90 12.53 29.96
CA GLN A 449 -1.02 12.18 28.84
C GLN A 449 -0.32 10.84 29.11
N TYR A 450 -0.24 10.00 28.09
CA TYR A 450 0.55 8.76 28.10
C TYR A 450 1.49 8.74 26.89
N ASP A 451 2.79 8.62 27.15
CA ASP A 451 3.81 8.53 26.10
C ASP A 451 4.03 7.07 25.72
N THR A 452 3.85 6.74 24.44
CA THR A 452 3.94 5.35 23.95
C THR A 452 5.37 4.87 23.75
N ARG A 453 6.36 5.78 23.73
CA ARG A 453 7.78 5.46 23.50
C ARG A 453 8.58 5.43 24.79
N GLN A 454 8.16 6.17 25.81
CA GLN A 454 8.85 6.14 27.09
C GLN A 454 8.54 4.84 27.84
N ALA A 455 9.56 4.28 28.48
CA ALA A 455 9.39 3.18 29.43
C ALA A 455 8.67 3.60 30.73
N SER A 456 8.36 4.89 30.90
CA SER A 456 7.53 5.38 32.00
C SER A 456 6.10 4.89 31.77
N THR A 457 5.76 3.81 32.47
CA THR A 457 4.45 3.16 32.44
C THR A 457 3.41 3.97 33.22
N SER A 458 3.43 5.30 33.16
CA SER A 458 2.57 6.15 33.99
C SER A 458 1.91 7.26 33.18
N TRP A 459 0.62 7.43 33.40
CA TRP A 459 -0.14 8.59 32.94
C TRP A 459 0.28 9.84 33.71
N VAL A 460 0.58 10.92 32.99
CA VAL A 460 1.02 12.19 33.57
C VAL A 460 -0.07 13.25 33.40
N PRO A 461 -0.55 13.89 34.49
CA PRO A 461 -1.49 15.00 34.39
C PRO A 461 -0.82 16.22 33.75
N GLN A 462 -1.51 16.84 32.80
CA GLN A 462 -1.08 18.11 32.21
C GLN A 462 -1.73 19.26 32.98
N THR A 463 -0.93 19.99 33.77
CA THR A 463 -1.37 21.21 34.46
C THR A 463 -1.17 22.43 33.58
N GLY A 464 -2.21 23.26 33.39
CA GLY A 464 -2.11 24.55 32.68
C GLY A 464 -2.68 24.59 31.26
N CYS A 465 -3.46 23.59 30.85
CA CYS A 465 -4.19 23.60 29.59
C CYS A 465 -5.65 23.28 29.85
N LEU A 466 -6.44 24.32 30.15
CA LEU A 466 -7.83 24.55 29.71
C LEU A 466 -8.39 25.81 30.35
#